data_AF-A0A1L7XIL5-F1
#
_entry.id   AF-A0A1L7XIL5-F1
#
_cell.length_a   1.000
_cell.length_b   1.000
_cell.length_c   1.000
_cell.angle_alpha   90.00
_cell.angle_beta   90.00
_cell.angle_gamma   90.00
#
_symmetry.space_group_name_H-M   'P 1'
#
loop_
_entity.id
_entity.type
_entity.pdbx_description
1 polymer ?
#
loop_
_entity_poly.entity_id
_entity_poly.type
_entity_poly.pdbx_seq_one_letter_code
_entity_poly.pdbx_strand_id
1 'polypeptide(L)'
;MSYAAAAAPGKGQKQTAEEKRAPAPPEIELSDESTASLIDVDSNSVHTVPSDFGSQDIQTSTQLDRLEHEALAAEAKAKEEISAAAAKAKKEGKEAKEKAKKAAGHAERNSDNPVFIGNAIAVVALSAGLGFGAYRKYAAGELSWKVVGAWTGIVGLFAAGDYYLSSYLFKNKYPSKK
;
A
#
# COMPACT_ATOMS: atom_id res chain seq x y z
N MET A 1 42.97 -15.62 -9.39
CA MET A 1 41.89 -16.61 -9.27
C MET A 1 40.58 -15.84 -9.10
N SER A 2 39.64 -15.91 -10.05
CA SER A 2 38.37 -15.15 -10.00
C SER A 2 37.33 -15.93 -9.19
N TYR A 3 36.57 -15.23 -8.32
CA TYR A 3 35.45 -15.81 -7.55
C TYR A 3 34.41 -16.48 -8.45
N ALA A 4 34.17 -15.95 -9.65
CA ALA A 4 33.24 -16.52 -10.61
C ALA A 4 33.69 -17.89 -11.15
N ALA A 5 34.99 -18.18 -11.16
CA ALA A 5 35.51 -19.46 -11.63
C ALA A 5 35.36 -20.59 -10.59
N ALA A 6 35.25 -20.25 -9.30
CA ALA A 6 35.07 -21.21 -8.22
C ALA A 6 33.59 -21.67 -8.07
N ALA A 7 32.63 -20.81 -8.42
CA ALA A 7 31.20 -21.09 -8.36
C ALA A 7 30.61 -21.62 -9.68
N ALA A 8 31.44 -21.84 -10.71
CA ALA A 8 30.97 -22.33 -11.99
C ALA A 8 30.33 -23.72 -11.85
N PRO A 9 29.08 -23.92 -12.32
CA PRO A 9 28.39 -25.20 -12.22
C PRO A 9 29.21 -26.28 -12.93
N GLY A 10 29.63 -27.30 -12.18
CA GLY A 10 30.47 -28.40 -12.66
C GLY A 10 31.94 -28.37 -12.21
N LYS A 11 32.41 -27.31 -11.52
CA LYS A 11 33.77 -27.24 -10.95
C LYS A 11 33.85 -27.35 -9.42
N GLY A 12 32.71 -27.51 -8.74
CA GLY A 12 32.67 -27.81 -7.31
C GLY A 12 32.81 -29.31 -7.04
N GLN A 13 33.53 -29.69 -5.99
CA GLN A 13 33.51 -31.05 -5.43
C GLN A 13 32.05 -31.44 -5.19
N LYS A 14 31.57 -32.49 -5.87
CA LYS A 14 30.21 -33.00 -5.62
C LYS A 14 30.24 -33.66 -4.25
N GLN A 15 29.42 -33.17 -3.31
CA GLN A 15 29.27 -33.80 -1.99
C GLN A 15 28.99 -35.29 -2.17
N THR A 16 29.72 -36.12 -1.41
CA THR A 16 29.54 -37.57 -1.43
C THR A 16 28.16 -37.92 -0.88
N ALA A 17 27.67 -39.13 -1.18
CA ALA A 17 26.35 -39.57 -0.70
C ALA A 17 26.27 -39.57 0.83
N GLU A 18 27.40 -39.78 1.52
CA GLU A 18 27.51 -39.73 2.98
C GLU A 18 27.38 -38.30 3.52
N GLU A 19 27.99 -37.30 2.87
CA GLU A 19 27.88 -35.88 3.27
C GLU A 19 26.49 -35.28 3.05
N LYS A 20 25.71 -35.85 2.13
CA LYS A 20 24.30 -35.45 1.89
C LYS A 20 23.35 -35.97 2.96
N ARG A 21 23.78 -36.93 3.79
CA ARG A 21 22.92 -37.48 4.82
C ARG A 21 22.74 -36.45 5.94
N ALA A 22 21.50 -36.24 6.37
CA ALA A 22 21.22 -35.44 7.55
C ALA A 22 21.98 -36.04 8.76
N PRO A 23 22.55 -35.20 9.64
CA PRO A 23 23.19 -35.68 10.86
C PRO A 23 22.20 -36.54 11.67
N ALA A 24 22.71 -37.60 12.31
CA ALA A 24 21.88 -38.43 13.17
C ALA A 24 21.25 -37.55 14.26
N PRO A 25 19.93 -37.70 14.54
CA PRO A 25 19.31 -36.98 15.63
C PRO A 25 20.01 -37.35 16.96
N PRO A 26 20.16 -36.39 17.89
CA PRO A 26 20.74 -36.70 19.19
C PRO A 26 19.87 -37.75 19.90
N GLU A 27 20.50 -38.83 20.35
CA GLU A 27 19.83 -39.80 21.21
C GLU A 27 19.61 -39.15 22.58
N ILE A 28 18.35 -39.12 23.02
CA ILE A 28 17.96 -38.69 24.35
C ILE A 28 18.11 -39.92 25.25
N GLU A 29 19.00 -39.87 26.25
CA GLU A 29 19.07 -40.91 27.26
C GLU A 29 17.70 -41.01 27.95
N LEU A 30 17.06 -42.18 27.84
CA LEU A 30 15.82 -42.47 28.56
C LEU A 30 16.17 -42.73 30.03
N SER A 31 16.37 -41.66 30.79
CA SER A 31 16.34 -41.72 32.25
C SER A 31 14.89 -41.85 32.69
N ASP A 32 14.40 -43.09 32.81
CA ASP A 32 13.14 -43.43 33.48
C ASP A 32 13.27 -43.18 35.00
N GLU A 33 13.68 -41.98 35.40
CA GLU A 33 13.68 -41.55 36.80
C GLU A 33 12.29 -41.00 37.13
N SER A 34 11.47 -41.90 37.67
CA SER A 34 10.39 -41.61 38.61
C SER A 34 9.26 -40.68 38.14
N THR A 35 8.27 -41.26 37.44
CA THR A 35 6.90 -40.73 37.41
C THR A 35 6.17 -40.86 38.77
N ALA A 36 6.85 -41.38 39.80
CA ALA A 36 6.32 -41.63 41.13
C ALA A 36 6.08 -40.36 41.97
N SER A 37 6.56 -39.19 41.53
CA SER A 37 6.23 -37.89 42.12
C SER A 37 5.19 -37.12 41.31
N LEU A 38 4.27 -37.84 40.66
CA LEU A 38 2.94 -37.30 40.36
C LEU A 38 2.23 -37.10 41.70
N ILE A 39 2.66 -36.09 42.46
CA ILE A 39 1.99 -35.57 43.63
C ILE A 39 0.58 -35.27 43.15
N ASP A 40 -0.38 -36.04 43.68
CA ASP A 40 -1.79 -35.81 43.41
C ASP A 40 -2.06 -34.35 43.71
N VAL A 41 -2.40 -33.59 42.66
CA VAL A 41 -2.65 -32.15 42.75
C VAL A 41 -4.05 -31.97 43.32
N ASP A 42 -4.36 -32.67 44.42
CA ASP A 42 -5.47 -32.39 45.31
C ASP A 42 -5.14 -31.17 46.18
N SER A 43 -4.65 -30.10 45.54
CA SER A 43 -4.90 -28.78 46.07
C SER A 43 -6.40 -28.56 45.91
N ASN A 44 -7.13 -28.59 47.03
CA ASN A 44 -8.57 -28.35 47.09
C ASN A 44 -8.93 -26.88 46.80
N SER A 45 -8.31 -26.29 45.78
CA SER A 45 -8.67 -25.00 45.25
C SER A 45 -9.79 -25.22 44.25
N VAL A 46 -11.00 -25.42 44.79
CA VAL A 46 -12.22 -25.36 43.99
C VAL A 46 -12.36 -23.91 43.51
N HIS A 47 -11.70 -23.60 42.41
CA HIS A 47 -11.92 -22.37 41.69
C HIS A 47 -13.31 -22.48 41.05
N THR A 48 -14.30 -21.95 41.76
CA THR A 48 -15.65 -21.83 41.21
C THR A 48 -15.60 -20.85 40.05
N VAL A 49 -15.91 -21.36 38.87
CA VAL A 49 -16.05 -20.54 37.67
C VAL A 49 -17.33 -19.73 37.83
N PRO A 50 -17.29 -18.39 37.64
CA PRO A 50 -18.50 -17.58 37.66
C PRO A 50 -19.58 -18.14 36.71
N SER A 51 -20.84 -18.07 37.11
CA SER A 51 -21.95 -18.64 36.32
C SER A 51 -22.14 -17.98 34.95
N ASP A 52 -21.60 -16.79 34.76
CA ASP A 52 -21.62 -15.99 33.54
C ASP A 52 -20.40 -16.21 32.63
N PHE A 53 -19.42 -17.05 33.03
CA PHE A 53 -18.20 -17.32 32.26
C PHE A 53 -18.48 -17.78 30.83
N GLY A 54 -19.50 -18.64 30.64
CA GLY A 54 -19.90 -19.11 29.31
C GLY A 54 -20.49 -18.01 28.41
N SER A 55 -20.95 -16.90 28.98
CA SER A 55 -21.50 -15.75 28.26
C SER A 55 -20.52 -14.58 28.10
N GLN A 56 -19.31 -14.68 28.66
CA GLN A 56 -18.29 -13.64 28.51
C GLN A 56 -17.58 -13.78 27.15
N ASP A 57 -17.33 -12.65 26.49
CA ASP A 57 -16.63 -12.60 25.20
C ASP A 57 -15.14 -12.97 25.31
N ILE A 58 -14.53 -12.73 26.49
CA ILE A 58 -13.15 -13.06 26.81
C ILE A 58 -13.16 -13.82 28.13
N GLN A 59 -12.77 -15.09 28.10
CA GLN A 59 -12.91 -16.01 29.21
C GLN A 59 -11.61 -16.21 30.00
N THR A 60 -10.45 -16.03 29.35
CA THR A 60 -9.15 -16.24 30.00
C THR A 60 -8.26 -15.02 29.84
N SER A 61 -7.35 -14.81 30.80
CA SER A 61 -6.31 -13.79 30.70
C SER A 61 -5.45 -13.97 29.44
N THR A 62 -5.17 -15.21 29.06
CA THR A 62 -4.42 -15.52 27.83
C THR A 62 -5.16 -15.13 26.54
N GLN A 63 -6.49 -15.14 26.53
CA GLN A 63 -7.28 -14.64 25.40
C GLN A 63 -7.25 -13.11 25.34
N LEU A 64 -7.32 -12.44 26.50
CA LEU A 64 -7.14 -10.99 26.62
C LEU A 64 -5.76 -10.57 26.08
N ASP A 65 -4.69 -11.20 26.58
CA ASP A 65 -3.31 -10.90 26.19
C ASP A 65 -3.11 -11.05 24.67
N ARG A 66 -3.70 -12.10 24.07
CA ARG A 66 -3.67 -12.28 22.61
C ARG A 66 -4.37 -11.15 21.87
N LEU A 67 -5.56 -10.74 22.32
CA LEU A 67 -6.33 -9.66 21.69
C LEU A 67 -5.56 -8.33 21.77
N GLU A 68 -4.95 -8.03 22.92
CA GLU A 68 -4.13 -6.83 23.12
C GLU A 68 -2.89 -6.84 22.21
N HIS A 69 -2.19 -7.97 22.11
CA HIS A 69 -1.05 -8.10 21.21
C HIS A 69 -1.43 -7.96 19.73
N GLU A 70 -2.57 -8.52 19.31
CA GLU A 70 -3.09 -8.39 17.95
C GLU A 70 -3.48 -6.94 17.64
N ALA A 71 -4.11 -6.24 18.59
CA ALA A 71 -4.46 -4.82 18.46
C ALA A 71 -3.21 -3.94 18.35
N LEU A 72 -2.20 -4.16 19.21
CA LEU A 72 -0.93 -3.43 19.16
C LEU A 72 -0.17 -3.69 17.85
N ALA A 73 -0.17 -4.94 17.37
CA ALA A 73 0.45 -5.29 16.09
C ALA A 73 -0.29 -4.65 14.91
N ALA A 74 -1.62 -4.59 14.95
CA ALA A 74 -2.43 -3.92 13.93
C ALA A 74 -2.17 -2.41 13.92
N GLU A 75 -2.10 -1.77 15.09
CA GLU A 75 -1.79 -0.35 15.22
C GLU A 75 -0.37 -0.03 14.73
N ALA A 76 0.61 -0.87 15.05
CA ALA A 76 1.98 -0.73 14.57
C ALA A 76 2.06 -0.81 13.04
N LYS A 77 1.38 -1.79 12.42
CA LYS A 77 1.28 -1.91 10.95
C LYS A 77 0.61 -0.71 10.32
N ALA A 78 -0.50 -0.24 10.89
CA ALA A 78 -1.19 0.96 10.39
C ALA A 78 -0.29 2.20 10.45
N LYS A 79 0.46 2.40 11.55
CA LYS A 79 1.43 3.50 11.66
C LYS A 79 2.56 3.39 10.64
N GLU A 80 3.07 2.18 10.41
CA GLU A 80 4.10 1.93 9.40
C GLU A 80 3.58 2.25 8.00
N GLU A 81 2.39 1.77 7.63
CA GLU A 81 1.75 2.06 6.35
C GLU A 81 1.49 3.55 6.13
N ILE A 82 0.99 4.25 7.16
CA ILE A 82 0.79 5.70 7.12
C ILE A 82 2.13 6.42 6.93
N SER A 83 3.17 6.00 7.64
CA SER A 83 4.50 6.61 7.53
C SER A 83 5.13 6.36 6.14
N ALA A 84 4.96 5.16 5.59
CA ALA A 84 5.42 4.79 4.26
C ALA A 84 4.65 5.55 3.18
N ALA A 85 3.33 5.69 3.32
CA ALA A 85 2.49 6.50 2.46
C ALA A 85 2.88 7.98 2.52
N ALA A 86 3.14 8.52 3.71
CA ALA A 86 3.59 9.90 3.89
C ALA A 86 4.98 10.13 3.25
N ALA A 87 5.89 9.17 3.37
CA ALA A 87 7.20 9.23 2.73
C ALA A 87 7.08 9.19 1.19
N LYS A 88 6.22 8.32 0.65
CA LYS A 88 5.91 8.27 -0.78
C LYS A 88 5.29 9.58 -1.26
N ALA A 89 4.27 10.09 -0.56
CA ALA A 89 3.63 11.36 -0.87
C ALA A 89 4.61 12.54 -0.84
N LYS A 90 5.58 12.55 0.10
CA LYS A 90 6.65 13.57 0.12
C LYS A 90 7.56 13.47 -1.09
N LYS A 91 7.93 12.27 -1.53
CA LYS A 91 8.75 12.06 -2.74
C LYS A 91 7.99 12.49 -3.99
N GLU A 92 6.77 12.00 -4.15
CA GLU A 92 5.87 12.35 -5.26
C GLU A 92 5.57 13.85 -5.28
N GLY A 93 5.40 14.48 -4.12
CA GLY A 93 5.20 15.93 -4.01
C GLY A 93 6.42 16.74 -4.45
N LYS A 94 7.64 16.27 -4.15
CA LYS A 94 8.88 16.91 -4.66
C LYS A 94 8.97 16.77 -6.17
N GLU A 95 8.74 15.57 -6.71
CA GLU A 95 8.74 15.34 -8.16
C GLU A 95 7.66 16.16 -8.88
N ALA A 96 6.46 16.22 -8.30
CA ALA A 96 5.35 17.03 -8.82
C ALA A 96 5.73 18.51 -8.82
N LYS A 97 6.39 19.02 -7.78
CA LYS A 97 6.86 20.41 -7.72
C LYS A 97 7.91 20.70 -8.77
N GLU A 98 8.84 19.77 -9.03
CA GLU A 98 9.83 19.92 -10.10
C GLU A 98 9.19 19.89 -11.49
N LYS A 99 8.25 18.96 -11.73
CA LYS A 99 7.48 18.89 -12.97
C LYS A 99 6.64 20.16 -13.18
N ALA A 100 6.02 20.67 -12.12
CA ALA A 100 5.26 21.91 -12.15
C ALA A 100 6.14 23.12 -12.48
N LYS A 101 7.34 23.22 -11.91
CA LYS A 101 8.31 24.27 -12.28
C LYS A 101 8.71 24.21 -13.74
N LYS A 102 8.99 23.00 -14.25
CA LYS A 102 9.32 22.78 -15.68
C LYS A 102 8.13 23.16 -16.58
N ALA A 103 6.93 22.73 -16.20
CA ALA A 103 5.70 23.06 -16.93
C ALA A 103 5.40 24.55 -16.91
N ALA A 104 5.60 25.24 -15.78
CA ALA A 104 5.43 26.69 -15.67
C ALA A 104 6.38 27.44 -16.61
N GLY A 105 7.68 27.07 -16.63
CA GLY A 105 8.62 27.66 -17.58
C GLY A 105 8.27 27.36 -19.04
N HIS A 106 7.72 26.18 -19.33
CA HIS A 106 7.26 25.84 -20.68
C HIS A 106 5.98 26.61 -21.08
N ALA A 107 5.06 26.81 -20.14
CA ALA A 107 3.84 27.59 -20.34
C ALA A 107 4.16 29.08 -20.54
N GLU A 108 5.09 29.64 -19.76
CA GLU A 108 5.53 31.03 -19.89
C GLU A 108 6.13 31.31 -21.28
N ARG A 109 6.97 30.40 -21.78
CA ARG A 109 7.54 30.47 -23.15
C ARG A 109 6.50 30.35 -24.26
N ASN A 110 5.36 29.74 -23.98
CA ASN A 110 4.27 29.51 -24.93
C ASN A 110 3.02 30.32 -24.60
N SER A 111 3.13 31.34 -23.76
CA SER A 111 2.02 32.19 -23.33
C SER A 111 1.34 32.93 -24.50
N ASP A 112 2.10 33.22 -25.57
CA ASP A 112 1.59 33.82 -26.80
C ASP A 112 0.91 32.82 -27.75
N ASN A 113 0.97 31.51 -27.48
CA ASN A 113 0.40 30.49 -28.35
C ASN A 113 -1.11 30.37 -28.07
N PRO A 114 -1.97 30.57 -29.09
CA PRO A 114 -3.43 30.55 -28.90
C PRO A 114 -3.95 29.19 -28.42
N VAL A 115 -3.26 28.09 -28.72
CA VAL A 115 -3.63 26.75 -28.24
C VAL A 115 -3.43 26.64 -26.73
N PHE A 116 -2.36 27.22 -26.18
CA PHE A 116 -2.11 27.21 -24.73
C PHE A 116 -3.13 28.06 -23.98
N ILE A 117 -3.45 29.25 -24.50
CA ILE A 117 -4.48 30.12 -23.91
C ILE A 117 -5.85 29.44 -23.98
N GLY A 118 -6.20 28.86 -25.13
CA GLY A 118 -7.46 28.14 -25.32
C GLY A 118 -7.62 26.98 -24.34
N ASN A 119 -6.60 26.14 -24.18
CA ASN A 119 -6.64 25.03 -23.26
C ASN A 119 -6.72 25.50 -21.79
N ALA A 120 -6.03 26.58 -21.44
CA ALA A 120 -6.14 27.16 -20.09
C ALA A 120 -7.57 27.62 -19.79
N ILE A 121 -8.21 28.32 -20.72
CA ILE A 121 -9.62 28.75 -20.59
C ILE A 121 -10.53 27.52 -20.49
N ALA A 122 -10.32 26.50 -21.32
CA ALA A 122 -11.13 25.30 -21.33
C ALA A 122 -11.03 24.53 -19.99
N VAL A 123 -9.83 24.42 -19.42
CA VAL A 123 -9.60 23.80 -18.11
C VAL A 123 -10.26 24.60 -16.99
N VAL A 124 -10.16 25.93 -17.01
CA VAL A 124 -10.84 26.80 -16.02
C VAL A 124 -12.37 26.65 -16.13
N ALA A 125 -12.93 26.65 -17.34
CA ALA A 125 -14.36 26.48 -17.55
C ALA A 125 -14.84 25.09 -17.08
N LEU A 126 -14.10 24.04 -17.42
CA LEU A 126 -14.42 22.66 -17.04
C LEU A 126 -14.34 22.50 -15.52
N SER A 127 -13.27 22.98 -14.88
CA SER A 127 -13.11 22.91 -13.42
C SER A 127 -14.20 23.69 -12.68
N ALA A 128 -14.54 24.89 -13.13
CA ALA A 128 -15.64 25.68 -12.55
C ALA A 128 -17.00 24.97 -12.71
N GLY A 129 -17.27 24.41 -13.90
CA GLY A 129 -18.49 23.65 -14.16
C GLY A 129 -18.62 22.40 -13.29
N LEU A 130 -17.54 21.63 -13.15
CA LEU A 130 -17.49 20.47 -12.27
C LEU A 130 -17.64 20.85 -10.80
N GLY A 131 -16.94 21.91 -10.35
CA GLY A 131 -17.01 22.38 -8.97
C GLY A 131 -18.42 22.82 -8.60
N PHE A 132 -19.08 23.58 -9.46
CA PHE A 132 -20.46 24.01 -9.27
C PHE A 132 -21.44 22.82 -9.30
N GLY A 133 -21.28 21.90 -10.26
CA GLY A 133 -22.12 20.70 -10.37
C GLY A 133 -21.98 19.76 -9.18
N ALA A 134 -20.75 19.54 -8.71
CA ALA A 134 -20.44 18.75 -7.53
C ALA A 134 -21.02 19.40 -6.26
N TYR A 135 -20.85 20.72 -6.09
CA TYR A 135 -21.43 21.46 -4.97
C TYR A 135 -22.95 21.32 -4.91
N ARG A 136 -23.64 21.48 -6.04
CA ARG A 136 -25.09 21.31 -6.12
C ARG A 136 -25.53 19.89 -5.77
N LYS A 137 -24.82 18.87 -6.27
CA LYS A 137 -25.13 17.46 -5.97
C LYS A 137 -24.82 17.08 -4.52
N TYR A 138 -23.78 17.66 -3.95
CA TYR A 138 -23.46 17.54 -2.53
C TYR A 138 -24.55 18.19 -1.66
N ALA A 139 -24.95 19.43 -1.97
CA ALA A 139 -26.01 20.13 -1.25
C ALA A 139 -27.37 19.42 -1.32
N ALA A 140 -27.64 18.69 -2.42
CA ALA A 140 -28.84 17.87 -2.58
C ALA A 140 -28.75 16.47 -1.93
N GLY A 141 -27.59 16.08 -1.37
CA GLY A 141 -27.38 14.73 -0.82
C GLY A 141 -27.29 13.61 -1.88
N GLU A 142 -27.16 13.96 -3.16
CA GLU A 142 -27.18 13.01 -4.30
C GLU A 142 -25.76 12.66 -4.80
N LEU A 143 -24.72 13.03 -4.05
CA LEU A 143 -23.34 12.74 -4.42
C LEU A 143 -23.04 11.25 -4.21
N SER A 144 -23.30 10.45 -5.24
CA SER A 144 -23.01 9.01 -5.26
C SER A 144 -21.76 8.68 -6.07
N TRP A 145 -21.13 7.56 -5.76
CA TRP A 145 -20.02 7.02 -6.56
C TRP A 145 -20.38 6.79 -8.03
N LYS A 146 -21.66 6.53 -8.33
CA LYS A 146 -22.15 6.43 -9.72
C LYS A 146 -22.07 7.78 -10.43
N VAL A 147 -22.47 8.87 -9.75
CA VAL A 147 -22.39 10.24 -10.27
C VAL A 147 -20.93 10.65 -10.44
N VAL A 148 -20.07 10.36 -9.46
CA VAL A 148 -18.63 10.61 -9.56
C VAL A 148 -18.04 9.84 -10.75
N GLY A 149 -18.36 8.55 -10.90
CA GLY A 149 -17.90 7.73 -12.01
C GLY A 149 -18.33 8.26 -13.38
N ALA A 150 -19.58 8.72 -13.51
CA ALA A 150 -20.08 9.32 -14.74
C ALA A 150 -19.33 10.62 -15.09
N TRP A 151 -19.10 11.49 -14.11
CA TRP A 151 -18.33 12.72 -14.32
C TRP A 151 -16.87 12.44 -14.66
N THR A 152 -16.24 11.46 -14.01
CA THR A 152 -14.88 11.02 -14.36
C THR A 152 -14.81 10.55 -15.81
N GLY A 153 -15.83 9.83 -16.31
CA GLY A 153 -15.94 9.43 -17.71
C GLY A 153 -15.98 10.62 -18.67
N ILE A 154 -16.78 11.65 -18.36
CA ILE A 154 -16.88 12.88 -19.16
C ILE A 154 -15.53 13.60 -19.21
N VAL A 155 -14.84 13.73 -18.07
CA VAL A 155 -13.50 14.32 -18.00
C VAL A 155 -12.50 13.53 -18.83
N GLY A 156 -12.57 12.20 -18.79
CA GLY A 156 -11.72 11.33 -19.61
C GLY A 156 -11.92 11.54 -21.11
N LEU A 157 -13.17 11.65 -21.57
CA LEU A 157 -13.49 11.95 -22.97
C LEU A 157 -12.99 13.32 -23.39
N PHE A 158 -13.18 14.34 -22.55
CA PHE A 158 -12.67 15.68 -22.79
C PHE A 158 -11.14 15.69 -22.93
N ALA A 159 -10.43 15.05 -22.00
CA ALA A 159 -8.97 14.99 -22.03
C ALA A 159 -8.43 14.28 -23.29
N ALA A 160 -9.08 13.20 -23.72
CA ALA A 160 -8.72 12.52 -24.97
C ALA A 160 -8.91 13.45 -26.19
N GLY A 161 -10.08 14.11 -26.28
CA GLY A 161 -10.37 15.05 -27.37
C GLY A 161 -9.39 16.21 -27.42
N ASP A 162 -9.13 16.85 -26.27
CA ASP A 162 -8.17 17.94 -26.15
C ASP A 162 -6.76 17.52 -26.58
N TYR A 163 -6.31 16.33 -26.18
CA TYR A 163 -4.99 15.82 -26.57
C TYR A 163 -4.83 15.66 -28.08
N TYR A 164 -5.80 15.02 -28.75
CA TYR A 164 -5.72 14.81 -30.20
C TYR A 164 -5.82 16.12 -30.98
N LEU A 165 -6.73 17.02 -30.56
CA LEU A 165 -6.91 18.32 -31.20
C LEU A 165 -5.68 19.21 -31.02
N SER A 166 -5.17 19.29 -29.79
CA SER A 166 -3.96 20.05 -29.48
C SER A 166 -2.75 19.48 -30.21
N SER A 167 -2.57 18.16 -30.26
CA SER A 167 -1.49 17.52 -31.02
C SER A 167 -1.55 17.85 -32.51
N TYR A 168 -2.75 17.85 -33.10
CA TYR A 168 -2.96 18.26 -34.48
C TYR A 168 -2.61 19.75 -34.69
N LEU A 169 -3.12 20.64 -33.84
CA LEU A 169 -2.85 22.07 -33.94
C LEU A 169 -1.38 22.43 -33.75
N PHE A 170 -0.69 21.79 -32.80
CA PHE A 170 0.74 21.97 -32.57
C PHE A 170 1.58 21.48 -33.75
N LYS A 171 1.16 20.42 -34.45
CA LYS A 171 1.88 19.89 -35.63
C LYS A 171 1.61 20.70 -36.91
N ASN A 172 0.38 21.16 -37.11
CA ASN A 172 -0.02 21.77 -38.39
C ASN A 172 0.05 23.29 -38.42
N LYS A 173 -0.24 23.99 -37.31
CA LYS A 173 -0.51 25.45 -37.37
C LYS A 173 0.20 26.29 -36.32
N TYR A 174 0.34 25.79 -35.09
CA TYR A 174 0.86 26.55 -33.96
C TYR A 174 1.94 25.78 -33.21
N PRO A 175 3.16 25.59 -33.76
CA PRO A 175 4.21 24.82 -33.10
C PRO A 175 4.59 25.37 -31.72
N SER A 176 4.79 24.47 -30.75
CA SER A 176 5.21 24.82 -29.39
C SER A 176 6.71 25.10 -29.33
N LYS A 177 7.10 26.13 -28.59
CA LYS A 177 8.50 26.45 -28.26
C LYS A 177 8.99 25.52 -27.14
N LYS A 178 10.24 25.05 -27.24
CA LYS A 178 10.84 24.11 -26.27
C LYS A 178 11.16 24.76 -24.92
#